data_AF-A0A544U9W1-F1
#
_entry.id   AF-A0A544U9W1-F1
#
_cell.length_a   1.000
_cell.length_b   1.000
_cell.length_c   1.000
_cell.angle_alpha   90.00
_cell.angle_beta   90.00
_cell.angle_gamma   90.00
#
_symmetry.space_group_name_H-M   'P 1'
#
loop_
_entity.id
_entity.type
_entity.pdbx_description
1 polymer ?
#
loop_
_entity_poly.entity_id
_entity_poly.type
_entity_poly.pdbx_seq_one_letter_code
_entity_poly.pdbx_strand_id
1 'polypeptide(L)' 'MKTHSTLGYIILILGIMLFSNGLSRLSGSFGYSSLIPNKSVALLYISIGLSVMFISYFIKPQKNQ' A
#
# COMPACT_ATOMS: atom_id res chain seq x y z
N MET A 1 -2.73 -6.42 -25.13
CA MET A 1 -2.57 -5.79 -23.80
C MET A 1 -1.38 -6.43 -23.11
N LYS A 2 -0.38 -5.64 -22.70
CA LYS A 2 0.77 -6.16 -21.95
C LYS A 2 0.21 -6.81 -20.69
N THR A 3 0.41 -8.11 -20.53
CA THR A 3 0.13 -8.86 -19.31
C THR A 3 1.04 -8.30 -18.22
N HIS A 4 0.63 -7.17 -17.62
CA HIS A 4 1.07 -6.83 -16.28
C HIS A 4 0.79 -8.07 -15.44
N SER A 5 1.80 -8.54 -14.71
CA SER A 5 1.61 -9.64 -13.76
C SER A 5 0.41 -9.25 -12.90
N THR A 6 -0.73 -9.94 -13.07
CA THR A 6 -1.99 -9.63 -12.37
C THR A 6 -1.75 -9.51 -10.87
N LEU A 7 -0.79 -10.31 -10.40
CA LEU A 7 -0.25 -10.35 -9.06
C LEU A 7 0.41 -9.02 -8.63
N GLY A 8 1.27 -8.43 -9.46
CA GLY A 8 1.85 -7.11 -9.21
C GLY A 8 0.77 -6.03 -9.13
N TYR A 9 -0.22 -6.05 -10.03
CA TYR A 9 -1.31 -5.08 -9.99
C TYR A 9 -2.17 -5.18 -8.72
N ILE A 10 -2.46 -6.40 -8.25
CA ILE A 10 -3.17 -6.63 -6.98
C ILE A 10 -2.35 -6.10 -5.79
N ILE A 11 -1.04 -6.38 -5.75
CA ILE A 11 -0.13 -5.90 -4.70
C ILE A 11 -0.08 -4.37 -4.71
N LEU A 12 -0.04 -3.74 -5.88
CA LEU A 12 -0.07 -2.29 -6.04
C LEU A 12 -1.34 -1.67 -5.43
N ILE A 13 -2.51 -2.21 -5.78
CA ILE A 13 -3.80 -1.73 -5.25
C ILE A 13 -3.83 -1.84 -3.73
N LEU A 14 -3.34 -2.96 -3.19
CA LEU A 14 -3.32 -3.22 -1.76
C LEU A 14 -2.39 -2.24 -1.02
N GLY A 15 -1.24 -1.93 -1.60
CA GLY A 15 -0.34 -0.88 -1.12
C GLY A 15 -0.96 0.52 -1.14
N ILE A 16 -1.68 0.88 -2.21
CA ILE A 16 -2.38 2.18 -2.32
C ILE A 16 -3.47 2.32 -1.25
N MET A 17 -4.23 1.26 -1.00
CA MET A 17 -5.28 1.26 0.03
C MET A 17 -4.70 1.42 1.44
N LEU A 18 -3.62 0.71 1.76
CA LEU A 18 -2.92 0.82 3.04
C LEU A 18 -2.35 2.23 3.23
N PHE A 19 -1.71 2.77 2.20
CA PHE A 19 -1.15 4.12 2.23
C PHE A 19 -2.24 5.18 2.42
N SER A 20 -3.34 5.10 1.67
CA SER A 20 -4.44 6.05 1.76
C SER A 20 -5.14 6.02 3.13
N ASN A 21 -5.28 4.83 3.72
CA ASN A 21 -5.80 4.69 5.09
C ASN A 21 -4.85 5.28 6.14
N GLY A 22 -3.54 5.07 5.99
CA GLY A 22 -2.56 5.70 6.89
C GLY A 22 -2.58 7.23 6.75
N LEU A 23 -2.66 7.74 5.52
CA LEU A 23 -2.65 9.17 5.22
C LEU A 23 -3.92 9.87 5.71
N SER A 24 -5.10 9.29 5.47
CA SER A 24 -6.38 9.85 5.92
C SER A 24 -6.46 9.97 7.44
N ARG A 25 -5.80 9.06 8.17
CA ARG A 25 -5.65 9.12 9.63
C ARG A 25 -4.67 10.20 10.08
N LEU A 26 -3.55 10.36 9.38
CA LEU A 26 -2.55 11.39 9.69
C LEU A 26 -3.07 12.81 9.45
N SER A 27 -3.86 13.00 8.40
CA SER A 27 -4.54 14.26 8.08
C SER A 27 -5.69 14.60 9.04
N GLY A 28 -6.02 13.72 9.99
CA GLY A 28 -7.10 13.92 10.97
C GLY A 28 -8.52 13.84 10.38
N SER A 29 -8.64 13.59 9.07
CA SER A 29 -9.90 13.62 8.34
C SER A 29 -10.92 12.55 8.78
N PHE A 30 -10.45 11.47 9.43
CA PHE A 30 -11.28 10.37 9.94
C PHE A 30 -11.09 10.09 11.45
N GLY A 31 -10.40 10.98 12.19
CA GLY A 31 -10.01 10.73 13.59
C GLY A 31 -9.11 9.50 13.76
N TYR A 32 -8.85 9.04 14.98
CA TYR A 32 -8.29 7.70 15.24
C TYR A 32 -9.45 6.74 15.55
N SER A 33 -9.38 5.49 15.08
CA SER A 33 -10.37 4.44 15.41
C SER A 33 -9.64 3.25 15.99
N SER A 34 -10.36 2.28 16.55
CA SER A 34 -9.80 1.04 17.14
C SER A 34 -8.69 0.39 16.29
N LEU A 35 -8.83 0.39 14.95
CA LEU A 35 -7.87 -0.20 14.01
C LEU A 35 -6.55 0.58 13.87
N ILE A 36 -6.58 1.91 13.96
CA ILE A 36 -5.38 2.77 13.90
C ILE A 36 -5.53 3.75 15.05
N PRO A 37 -5.14 3.33 16.28
CA PRO A 37 -5.44 4.09 17.48
C PRO A 37 -4.47 5.27 17.68
N ASN A 38 -3.27 5.19 17.09
CA ASN A 38 -2.17 6.09 17.40
C ASN A 38 -1.53 6.64 16.12
N LYS A 39 -0.97 7.84 16.23
CA LYS A 39 -0.20 8.53 15.18
C LYS A 39 0.99 7.69 14.69
N SER A 40 1.67 6.98 15.61
CA SER A 40 2.76 6.05 15.27
C SER A 40 2.30 4.83 14.47
N VAL A 41 1.10 4.31 14.74
CA VAL A 41 0.54 3.18 13.98
C VAL A 41 0.19 3.62 12.56
N ALA A 42 -0.35 4.83 12.39
CA ALA A 42 -0.62 5.39 11.07
C ALA A 42 0.65 5.52 10.21
N LEU A 43 1.78 5.94 10.81
CA LEU A 43 3.07 5.99 10.14
C LEU A 43 3.55 4.61 9.68
N LEU A 44 3.37 3.56 10.50
CA LEU A 44 3.70 2.18 10.10
C LEU A 44 2.87 1.73 8.89
N TYR A 45 1.58 2.04 8.87
CA TYR A 45 0.71 1.73 7.71
C TYR A 45 1.17 2.43 6.43
N ILE A 46 1.62 3.69 6.54
CA ILE A 46 2.20 4.44 5.41
C ILE A 46 3.50 3.78 4.94
N SER A 47 4.42 3.47 5.85
CA SER A 47 5.70 2.84 5.53
C SER A 47 5.51 1.45 4.89
N ILE A 48 4.57 0.65 5.38
CA ILE A 48 4.23 -0.66 4.79
C ILE A 48 3.59 -0.47 3.41
N GLY A 49 2.63 0.44 3.27
CA GLY A 49 1.99 0.74 1.98
C GLY A 49 2.99 1.16 0.92
N LEU A 50 3.92 2.06 1.26
CA LEU A 50 5.03 2.47 0.39
C LEU A 50 5.94 1.30 0.03
N SER A 51 6.33 0.47 1.00
CA SER A 51 7.20 -0.69 0.77
C SER A 51 6.54 -1.70 -0.17
N VAL A 52 5.24 -1.97 0.01
CA VAL A 52 4.46 -2.87 -0.83
C VAL A 52 4.28 -2.31 -2.25
N MET A 53 4.01 -1.01 -2.40
CA MET A 53 3.98 -0.35 -3.71
C MET A 53 5.35 -0.42 -4.41
N PHE A 54 6.44 -0.26 -3.65
CA PHE A 54 7.79 -0.37 -4.18
C PHE A 54 8.07 -1.79 -4.66
N ILE A 55 7.82 -2.81 -3.83
CA ILE A 55 7.99 -4.23 -4.16
C ILE A 55 7.15 -4.60 -5.40
N SER A 56 5.92 -4.09 -5.50
CA SER A 56 5.08 -4.29 -6.69
C SER A 56 5.74 -3.80 -7.98
N TYR A 57 6.56 -2.77 -7.93
CA TYR A 57 7.28 -2.25 -9.09
C TYR A 57 8.46 -3.15 -9.49
N PHE A 58 9.10 -3.79 -8.50
CA PHE A 58 10.19 -4.75 -8.73
C PHE A 58 9.70 -6.14 -9.14
N ILE A 59 8.46 -6.50 -8.82
CA ILE A 59 7.78 -7.68 -9.38
C ILE A 59 7.42 -7.38 -10.84
N LYS A 60 8.43 -7.37 -11.71
CA LYS A 60 8.19 -7.52 -13.15
C LYS A 60 7.65 -8.93 -13.39
N PRO A 61 6.67 -9.11 -14.31
CA PRO A 61 6.36 -10.44 -14.80
C PRO A 61 7.66 -11.05 -15.32
N GLN A 62 8.07 -12.21 -14.77
CA GLN A 62 9.07 -13.04 -15.40
C GLN A 62 8.53 -13.35 -16.79
N LYS A 63 9.02 -12.59 -17.78
CA LYS A 63 8.80 -12.93 -19.17
C LYS A 63 9.56 -14.25 -19.34
N ASN A 64 8.81 -15.34 -19.51
CA ASN A 64 9.30 -16.70 -19.77
C ASN A 64 10.70 -16.68 -20.37
N GLN A 65 11.66 -17.27 -19.66
CA GLN A 65 12.80 -17.88 -20.35
C GLN A 65 12.29 -19.08 -21.14
#